data_AF-A0A7W1EXD5-F1
#
_entry.id   AF-A0A7W1EXD5-F1
#
_cell.length_a   1.000
_cell.length_b   1.000
_cell.length_c   1.000
_cell.angle_alpha   90.00
_cell.angle_beta   90.00
_cell.angle_gamma   90.00
#
_symmetry.space_group_name_H-M   'P 1'
#
loop_
_entity.id
_entity.type
_entity.pdbx_description
1 polymer ?
#
loop_
_entity_poly.entity_id
_entity_poly.type
_entity_poly.pdbx_seq_one_letter_code
_entity_poly.pdbx_strand_id
1 'polypeptide(L)'
;MNEEELANLHSAGATVRHKSPFDNLPTHRNNSELSGDFIKKWAAPFYMRIASYLDATWIESIKEIENEITPDICLKLLGDFNWRTRLVGAYFSAVKGYVQFIDIIGTHLLKSEVCCVGHIYALTLTFFKTSESEEFLHKYLDYYLTTPSLYFDQTRVMEAVLYFDKIAGTNNFEAYLKNWNILVEKRKAPEREHATKLSELLKNHGENISVEELLKQTNSDDNKTELFSTEYFDKQIDILTDLNKYCR
;
A
#
# COMPACT_ATOMS: atom_id res chain seq x y z
N MET A 1 -27.58 -1.17 2.31
CA MET A 1 -26.50 -0.36 2.89
C MET A 1 -27.04 1.04 3.11
N ASN A 2 -27.03 1.52 4.35
CA ASN A 2 -27.54 2.85 4.72
C ASN A 2 -26.42 3.90 4.62
N GLU A 3 -26.76 5.19 4.79
CA GLU A 3 -25.80 6.30 4.69
C GLU A 3 -24.68 6.22 5.74
N GLU A 4 -25.00 5.76 6.94
CA GLU A 4 -24.03 5.56 8.03
C GLU A 4 -22.99 4.49 7.69
N GLU A 5 -23.43 3.35 7.15
CA GLU A 5 -22.56 2.27 6.70
C GLU A 5 -21.65 2.72 5.53
N LEU A 6 -22.18 3.54 4.62
CA LEU A 6 -21.38 4.18 3.56
C LEU A 6 -20.32 5.13 4.13
N ALA A 7 -20.69 5.98 5.09
CA ALA A 7 -19.78 6.91 5.74
C ALA A 7 -18.66 6.17 6.51
N ASN A 8 -19.02 5.10 7.22
CA ASN A 8 -18.08 4.26 7.96
C ASN A 8 -17.07 3.59 7.01
N LEU A 9 -17.55 3.03 5.89
CA LEU A 9 -16.69 2.40 4.89
C LEU A 9 -15.78 3.41 4.18
N HIS A 10 -16.28 4.62 3.90
CA HIS A 10 -15.47 5.70 3.37
C HIS A 10 -14.36 6.11 4.36
N SER A 11 -14.71 6.31 5.63
CA SER A 11 -13.75 6.66 6.70
C SER A 11 -12.66 5.59 6.90
N ALA A 12 -13.05 4.32 6.79
CA ALA A 12 -12.16 3.16 6.81
C ALA A 12 -11.23 3.04 5.59
N GLY A 13 -11.49 3.79 4.52
CA GLY A 13 -10.72 3.77 3.27
C GLY A 13 -11.24 2.80 2.21
N ALA A 14 -12.40 2.17 2.41
CA ALA A 14 -13.06 1.31 1.42
C ALA A 14 -13.83 2.15 0.39
N THR A 15 -13.11 3.01 -0.32
CA THR A 15 -13.65 3.97 -1.29
C THR A 15 -13.90 3.36 -2.67
N VAL A 16 -13.19 2.27 -3.00
CA VAL A 16 -13.38 1.50 -4.23
C VAL A 16 -13.95 0.13 -3.86
N ARG A 17 -15.01 -0.29 -4.56
CA ARG A 17 -15.56 -1.65 -4.45
C ARG A 17 -15.49 -2.33 -5.80
N HIS A 18 -14.73 -3.41 -5.87
CA HIS A 18 -14.63 -4.27 -7.04
C HIS A 18 -14.91 -5.71 -6.63
N LYS A 19 -15.28 -6.54 -7.61
CA LYS A 19 -15.26 -7.98 -7.44
C LYS A 19 -13.88 -8.47 -7.83
N SER A 20 -13.21 -9.15 -6.92
CA SER A 20 -11.89 -9.74 -7.13
C SER A 20 -11.96 -11.26 -7.00
N PRO A 21 -11.12 -12.03 -7.71
CA PRO A 21 -10.95 -13.45 -7.43
C PRO A 21 -10.50 -13.71 -5.98
N PHE A 22 -10.01 -12.68 -5.29
CA PHE A 22 -9.51 -12.75 -3.92
C PHE A 22 -10.56 -12.46 -2.84
N ASP A 23 -11.80 -12.11 -3.22
CA ASP A 23 -12.85 -11.68 -2.28
C ASP A 23 -13.10 -12.71 -1.16
N ASN A 24 -13.01 -14.00 -1.49
CA ASN A 24 -13.28 -15.10 -0.57
C ASN A 24 -12.04 -15.65 0.13
N LEU A 25 -10.86 -15.06 -0.08
CA LEU A 25 -9.67 -15.49 0.67
C LEU A 25 -9.89 -15.27 2.17
N PRO A 26 -9.66 -16.29 3.00
CA PRO A 26 -9.77 -16.18 4.44
C PRO A 26 -8.69 -15.22 4.94
N THR A 27 -9.07 -14.28 5.79
CA THR A 27 -8.11 -13.40 6.47
C THR A 27 -8.60 -13.12 7.88
N HIS A 28 -7.67 -12.75 8.75
CA HIS A 28 -8.01 -12.38 10.12
C HIS A 28 -8.85 -11.10 10.12
N ARG A 29 -9.92 -11.12 10.92
CA ARG A 29 -10.74 -9.95 11.26
C ARG A 29 -10.99 -9.97 12.76
N ASN A 30 -10.98 -8.79 13.37
CA ASN A 30 -11.32 -8.65 14.77
C ASN A 30 -12.79 -9.01 15.00
N ASN A 31 -13.09 -9.62 16.14
CA ASN A 31 -14.47 -9.90 16.56
C ASN A 31 -15.19 -8.67 17.14
N SER A 32 -14.44 -7.59 17.42
CA SER A 32 -14.94 -6.34 17.98
C SER A 32 -14.11 -5.17 17.46
N GLU A 33 -14.69 -3.97 17.48
CA GLU A 33 -13.97 -2.75 17.19
C GLU A 33 -12.82 -2.51 18.18
N LEU A 34 -11.78 -1.83 17.72
CA LEU A 34 -10.68 -1.40 18.58
C LEU A 34 -11.14 -0.22 19.45
N SER A 35 -10.73 -0.20 20.71
CA SER A 35 -11.04 0.94 21.58
C SER A 35 -10.32 2.20 21.12
N GLY A 36 -10.91 3.37 21.41
CA GLY A 36 -10.29 4.67 21.13
C GLY A 36 -8.90 4.80 21.74
N ASP A 37 -8.69 4.29 22.96
CA ASP A 37 -7.38 4.29 23.62
C ASP A 37 -6.36 3.41 22.90
N PHE A 38 -6.79 2.27 22.35
CA PHE A 38 -5.94 1.40 21.56
C PHE A 38 -5.49 2.12 20.28
N ILE A 39 -6.43 2.73 19.54
CA ILE A 39 -6.14 3.49 18.31
C ILE A 39 -5.22 4.68 18.62
N LYS A 40 -5.49 5.42 19.70
CA LYS A 40 -4.71 6.58 20.12
C LYS A 40 -3.27 6.22 20.48
N LYS A 41 -3.05 5.06 21.09
CA LYS A 41 -1.71 4.56 21.42
C LYS A 41 -0.98 4.02 20.19
N TRP A 42 -1.64 3.16 19.42
CA TRP A 42 -0.94 2.31 18.46
C TRP A 42 -1.01 2.79 17.02
N ALA A 43 -2.07 3.48 16.60
CA ALA A 43 -2.24 3.87 15.20
C ALA A 43 -2.02 5.37 14.99
N ALA A 44 -2.68 6.21 15.80
CA ALA A 44 -2.72 7.66 15.64
C ALA A 44 -1.33 8.34 15.55
N PRO A 45 -0.31 7.95 16.33
CA PRO A 45 1.01 8.59 16.26
C PRO A 45 1.77 8.28 14.96
N PHE A 46 1.40 7.22 14.26
CA PHE A 46 2.26 6.57 13.27
C PHE A 46 1.70 6.59 11.85
N TYR A 47 0.38 6.46 11.66
CA TYR A 47 -0.19 6.14 10.35
C TYR A 47 0.06 7.19 9.25
N MET A 48 0.33 8.44 9.61
CA MET A 48 0.69 9.53 8.68
C MET A 48 2.20 9.74 8.51
N ARG A 49 3.02 9.08 9.34
CA ARG A 49 4.46 9.36 9.44
C ARG A 49 5.32 8.16 9.02
N ILE A 50 4.87 6.94 9.30
CA ILE A 50 5.60 5.72 8.96
C ILE A 50 5.96 5.71 7.48
N ALA A 51 7.21 5.33 7.20
CA ALA A 51 7.78 5.27 5.85
C ALA A 51 7.78 6.61 5.08
N SER A 52 7.49 7.74 5.74
CA SER A 52 7.70 9.07 5.17
C SER A 52 9.18 9.45 5.17
N TYR A 53 9.63 10.09 4.10
CA TYR A 53 11.00 10.61 3.97
C TYR A 53 11.21 11.97 4.64
N LEU A 54 10.13 12.71 4.87
CA LEU A 54 10.22 14.11 5.29
C LEU A 54 10.40 14.28 6.81
N ASP A 55 10.09 13.24 7.57
CA ASP A 55 10.14 13.23 9.02
C ASP A 55 10.60 11.85 9.50
N ALA A 56 11.79 11.78 10.10
CA ALA A 56 12.34 10.55 10.67
C ALA A 56 12.03 10.38 12.16
N THR A 57 11.32 11.32 12.80
CA THR A 57 11.05 11.28 14.25
C THR A 57 10.24 10.06 14.68
N TRP A 58 9.44 9.50 13.76
CA TRP A 58 8.70 8.26 14.02
C TRP A 58 9.61 7.06 14.30
N ILE A 59 10.86 7.05 13.81
CA ILE A 59 11.83 5.97 14.05
C ILE A 59 12.13 5.90 15.55
N GLU A 60 12.41 7.04 16.18
CA GLU A 60 12.66 7.10 17.63
C GLU A 60 11.40 6.75 18.43
N SER A 61 10.24 7.22 18.00
CA SER A 61 8.97 6.84 18.63
C SER A 61 8.69 5.34 18.56
N ILE A 62 9.12 4.63 17.49
CA ILE A 62 9.03 3.17 17.43
C ILE A 62 10.01 2.52 18.40
N LYS A 63 11.26 2.99 18.49
CA LYS A 63 12.26 2.47 19.43
C LYS A 63 11.79 2.57 20.88
N GLU A 64 11.12 3.66 21.24
CA GLU A 64 10.59 3.87 22.60
C GLU A 64 9.54 2.81 23.00
N ILE A 65 8.73 2.34 22.04
CA ILE A 65 7.64 1.39 22.29
C ILE A 65 7.95 -0.03 21.83
N GLU A 66 9.16 -0.31 21.34
CA GLU A 66 9.47 -1.54 20.59
C GLU A 66 9.25 -2.82 21.39
N ASN A 67 9.45 -2.75 22.71
CA ASN A 67 9.28 -3.85 23.64
C ASN A 67 7.81 -4.15 23.92
N GLU A 68 6.94 -3.17 23.67
CA GLU A 68 5.51 -3.31 23.82
C GLU A 68 4.84 -3.79 22.51
N ILE A 69 5.53 -3.78 21.36
CA ILE A 69 4.99 -4.26 20.08
C ILE A 69 4.95 -5.80 20.09
N THR A 70 3.83 -6.38 20.52
CA THR A 70 3.62 -7.82 20.55
C THR A 70 2.91 -8.36 19.30
N PRO A 71 2.96 -9.69 19.05
CA PRO A 71 2.14 -10.31 18.02
C PRO A 71 0.65 -10.00 18.17
N ASP A 72 0.11 -10.00 19.39
CA ASP A 72 -1.32 -9.72 19.63
C ASP A 72 -1.71 -8.30 19.23
N ILE A 73 -0.83 -7.31 19.42
CA ILE A 73 -1.07 -5.93 18.99
C ILE A 73 -1.07 -5.85 17.46
N CYS A 74 -0.10 -6.48 16.80
CA CYS A 74 -0.02 -6.52 15.35
C CYS A 74 -1.26 -7.22 14.75
N LEU A 75 -1.68 -8.35 15.34
CA LEU A 75 -2.87 -9.09 14.91
C LEU A 75 -4.14 -8.24 15.02
N LYS A 76 -4.34 -7.54 16.15
CA LYS A 76 -5.45 -6.61 16.34
C LYS A 76 -5.46 -5.46 15.33
N LEU A 77 -4.29 -4.88 15.05
CA LEU A 77 -4.15 -3.81 14.06
C LEU A 77 -4.47 -4.31 12.64
N LEU A 78 -3.98 -5.49 12.28
CA LEU A 78 -4.24 -6.13 10.98
C LEU A 78 -5.69 -6.60 10.82
N GLY A 79 -6.35 -7.00 11.90
CA GLY A 79 -7.73 -7.48 11.91
C GLY A 79 -8.77 -6.37 11.83
N ASP A 80 -8.38 -5.11 12.04
CA ASP A 80 -9.29 -3.97 11.95
C ASP A 80 -9.52 -3.59 10.49
N PHE A 81 -10.78 -3.31 10.12
CA PHE A 81 -11.14 -2.91 8.76
C PHE A 81 -10.93 -1.40 8.60
N ASN A 82 -9.67 -0.95 8.68
CA ASN A 82 -9.30 0.45 8.53
C ASN A 82 -7.87 0.54 8.00
N TRP A 83 -7.64 1.32 6.95
CA TRP A 83 -6.31 1.42 6.35
C TRP A 83 -5.23 1.89 7.34
N ARG A 84 -5.58 2.77 8.28
CA ARG A 84 -4.62 3.38 9.22
C ARG A 84 -4.05 2.34 10.18
N THR A 85 -4.92 1.49 10.72
CA THR A 85 -4.53 0.45 11.67
C THR A 85 -3.80 -0.67 10.96
N ARG A 86 -4.30 -1.11 9.79
CA ARG A 86 -3.60 -2.15 9.00
C ARG A 86 -2.22 -1.71 8.54
N LEU A 87 -2.05 -0.44 8.16
CA LEU A 87 -0.75 0.13 7.80
C LEU A 87 0.25 -0.03 8.94
N VAL A 88 -0.13 0.42 10.14
CA VAL A 88 0.75 0.34 11.30
C VAL A 88 1.00 -1.12 11.72
N GLY A 89 -0.03 -1.97 11.69
CA GLY A 89 0.10 -3.40 12.00
C GLY A 89 1.08 -4.13 11.06
N ALA A 90 1.01 -3.85 9.76
CA ALA A 90 1.92 -4.43 8.78
C ALA A 90 3.35 -3.94 8.98
N TYR A 91 3.54 -2.64 9.25
CA TYR A 91 4.88 -2.09 9.48
C TYR A 91 5.51 -2.61 10.78
N PHE A 92 4.73 -2.66 11.88
CA PHE A 92 5.18 -3.23 13.16
C PHE A 92 5.55 -4.71 13.04
N SER A 93 4.83 -5.46 12.20
CA SER A 93 5.18 -6.85 11.90
C SER A 93 6.56 -6.96 11.25
N ALA A 94 6.90 -6.04 10.34
CA ALA A 94 8.26 -5.97 9.76
C ALA A 94 9.30 -5.56 10.81
N VAL A 95 9.04 -4.50 11.59
CA VAL A 95 9.93 -4.04 12.67
C VAL A 95 10.30 -5.19 13.61
N LYS A 96 9.33 -6.01 14.04
CA LYS A 96 9.58 -7.13 14.96
C LYS A 96 9.97 -8.43 14.27
N GLY A 97 9.93 -8.52 12.94
CA GLY A 97 10.21 -9.74 12.20
C GLY A 97 9.17 -10.84 12.41
N TYR A 98 7.90 -10.47 12.64
CA TYR A 98 6.80 -11.41 12.86
C TYR A 98 6.31 -12.04 11.56
N VAL A 99 7.11 -12.97 11.03
CA VAL A 99 6.84 -13.71 9.79
C VAL A 99 5.53 -14.52 9.83
N GLN A 100 5.00 -14.84 11.00
CA GLN A 100 3.71 -15.52 11.13
C GLN A 100 2.52 -14.72 10.57
N PHE A 101 2.71 -13.43 10.24
CA PHE A 101 1.68 -12.56 9.65
C PHE A 101 1.80 -12.41 8.13
N ILE A 102 2.74 -13.09 7.47
CA ILE A 102 2.89 -13.05 6.00
C ILE A 102 1.56 -13.35 5.29
N ASP A 103 0.87 -14.43 5.67
CA ASP A 103 -0.42 -14.80 5.09
C ASP A 103 -1.50 -13.73 5.23
N ILE A 104 -1.61 -13.11 6.41
CA ILE A 104 -2.61 -12.07 6.68
C ILE A 104 -2.32 -10.84 5.81
N ILE A 105 -1.05 -10.41 5.79
CA ILE A 105 -0.61 -9.21 5.07
C ILE A 105 -0.70 -9.42 3.55
N GLY A 106 -0.25 -10.57 3.06
CA GLY A 106 -0.36 -10.97 1.66
C GLY A 106 -1.81 -11.07 1.20
N THR A 107 -2.68 -11.65 2.02
CA THR A 107 -4.11 -11.70 1.72
C THR A 107 -4.74 -10.30 1.70
N HIS A 108 -4.37 -9.41 2.63
CA HIS A 108 -4.85 -8.02 2.60
C HIS A 108 -4.39 -7.25 1.37
N LEU A 109 -3.15 -7.48 0.90
CA LEU A 109 -2.65 -6.95 -0.36
C LEU A 109 -3.50 -7.45 -1.54
N LEU A 110 -3.72 -8.75 -1.65
CA LEU A 110 -4.52 -9.34 -2.72
C LEU A 110 -5.96 -8.82 -2.72
N LYS A 111 -6.59 -8.72 -1.56
CA LYS A 111 -7.98 -8.23 -1.47
C LYS A 111 -8.08 -6.73 -1.79
N SER A 112 -7.06 -5.93 -1.48
CA SER A 112 -7.02 -4.48 -1.74
C SER A 112 -8.31 -3.75 -1.28
N GLU A 113 -8.80 -4.08 -0.08
CA GLU A 113 -10.12 -3.65 0.42
C GLU A 113 -10.16 -2.18 0.88
N VAL A 114 -9.00 -1.59 1.18
CA VAL A 114 -8.87 -0.23 1.73
C VAL A 114 -7.70 0.49 1.07
N CYS A 115 -7.81 1.81 0.91
CA CYS A 115 -6.83 2.64 0.23
C CYS A 115 -5.55 2.88 1.07
N CYS A 116 -4.53 3.48 0.46
CA CYS A 116 -3.35 4.05 1.15
C CYS A 116 -2.44 3.06 1.90
N VAL A 117 -2.60 1.74 1.74
CA VAL A 117 -1.83 0.75 2.52
C VAL A 117 -1.11 -0.32 1.70
N GLY A 118 -1.46 -0.51 0.41
CA GLY A 118 -0.89 -1.60 -0.39
C GLY A 118 0.64 -1.51 -0.53
N HIS A 119 1.19 -0.30 -0.64
CA HIS A 119 2.63 -0.08 -0.64
C HIS A 119 3.34 -0.55 0.64
N ILE A 120 2.71 -0.42 1.82
CA ILE A 120 3.27 -0.92 3.08
C ILE A 120 3.18 -2.44 3.14
N TYR A 121 2.10 -3.06 2.65
CA TYR A 121 2.07 -4.52 2.53
C TYR A 121 3.19 -5.03 1.63
N ALA A 122 3.39 -4.40 0.46
CA ALA A 122 4.47 -4.75 -0.46
C ALA A 122 5.85 -4.60 0.20
N LEU A 123 6.09 -3.50 0.93
CA LEU A 123 7.31 -3.28 1.70
C LEU A 123 7.52 -4.38 2.75
N THR A 124 6.51 -4.68 3.57
CA THR A 124 6.62 -5.69 4.63
C THR A 124 6.91 -7.08 4.07
N LEU A 125 6.21 -7.49 3.01
CA LEU A 125 6.46 -8.76 2.32
C LEU A 125 7.89 -8.80 1.75
N THR A 126 8.34 -7.72 1.13
CA THR A 126 9.71 -7.61 0.61
C THR A 126 10.75 -7.65 1.71
N PHE A 127 10.47 -7.07 2.88
CA PHE A 127 11.37 -7.13 4.03
C PHE A 127 11.53 -8.55 4.56
N PHE A 128 10.46 -9.35 4.61
CA PHE A 128 10.54 -10.73 5.09
C PHE A 128 11.36 -11.66 4.18
N LYS A 129 11.47 -11.34 2.87
CA LYS A 129 12.32 -12.04 1.90
C LYS A 129 12.09 -13.57 1.87
N THR A 130 10.83 -13.98 1.97
CA THR A 130 10.43 -15.39 1.85
C THR A 130 9.82 -15.66 0.48
N SER A 131 9.87 -16.92 0.02
CA SER A 131 9.21 -17.33 -1.23
C SER A 131 7.70 -17.09 -1.20
N GLU A 132 7.07 -17.27 -0.04
CA GLU A 132 5.65 -16.99 0.17
C GLU A 132 5.33 -15.50 0.03
N SER A 133 6.19 -14.63 0.58
CA SER A 133 6.05 -13.19 0.43
C SER A 133 6.17 -12.75 -1.03
N GLU A 134 7.12 -13.30 -1.77
CA GLU A 134 7.30 -13.05 -3.22
C GLU A 134 6.07 -13.55 -4.01
N GLU A 135 5.53 -14.73 -3.69
CA GLU A 135 4.34 -15.28 -4.35
C GLU A 135 3.11 -14.37 -4.24
N PHE A 136 2.90 -13.71 -3.09
CA PHE A 136 1.82 -12.74 -2.94
C PHE A 136 1.97 -11.52 -3.86
N LEU A 137 3.20 -11.04 -4.07
CA LEU A 137 3.48 -9.93 -5.00
C LEU A 137 3.19 -10.33 -6.44
N HIS A 138 3.59 -11.54 -6.85
CA HIS A 138 3.28 -12.07 -8.18
C HIS A 138 1.78 -12.23 -8.42
N LYS A 139 1.06 -12.88 -7.50
CA LYS A 139 -0.40 -13.04 -7.57
C LYS A 139 -1.12 -11.69 -7.69
N TYR A 140 -0.62 -10.68 -6.98
CA TYR A 140 -1.14 -9.33 -7.09
C TYR A 140 -0.96 -8.77 -8.51
N LEU A 141 0.26 -8.81 -9.06
CA LEU A 141 0.55 -8.26 -10.39
C LEU A 141 -0.17 -9.00 -11.51
N ASP A 142 -0.26 -10.33 -11.42
CA ASP A 142 -0.96 -11.18 -12.40
C ASP A 142 -2.41 -10.74 -12.60
N TYR A 143 -3.08 -10.30 -11.52
CA TYR A 143 -4.43 -9.79 -11.58
C TYR A 143 -4.49 -8.29 -11.85
N TYR A 144 -3.86 -7.47 -10.99
CA TYR A 144 -4.10 -6.03 -10.95
C TYR A 144 -3.48 -5.24 -12.10
N LEU A 145 -2.51 -5.81 -12.83
CA LEU A 145 -2.05 -5.21 -14.10
C LEU A 145 -3.06 -5.39 -15.23
N THR A 146 -4.03 -6.30 -15.09
CA THR A 146 -5.08 -6.52 -16.10
C THR A 146 -6.34 -5.69 -15.87
N THR A 147 -6.40 -4.94 -14.75
CA THR A 147 -7.58 -4.18 -14.30
C THR A 147 -7.33 -2.66 -14.35
N PRO A 148 -7.35 -2.01 -15.52
CA PRO A 148 -6.99 -0.59 -15.69
C PRO A 148 -7.89 0.39 -14.94
N SER A 149 -9.12 -0.01 -14.59
CA SER A 149 -10.04 0.80 -13.79
C SER A 149 -9.66 0.89 -12.31
N LEU A 150 -8.75 0.05 -11.82
CA LEU A 150 -8.34 0.01 -10.41
C LEU A 150 -6.98 0.70 -10.26
N TYR A 151 -6.98 1.89 -9.68
CA TYR A 151 -5.78 2.69 -9.40
C TYR A 151 -5.30 2.38 -7.97
N PHE A 152 -4.64 1.24 -7.82
CA PHE A 152 -4.10 0.77 -6.54
C PHE A 152 -2.58 0.92 -6.52
N ASP A 153 -1.88 0.10 -5.75
CA ASP A 153 -0.44 0.18 -5.53
C ASP A 153 0.39 -0.63 -6.56
N GLN A 154 -0.11 -0.82 -7.80
CA GLN A 154 0.59 -1.62 -8.83
C GLN A 154 2.05 -1.20 -9.04
N THR A 155 2.34 0.10 -9.08
CA THR A 155 3.71 0.62 -9.21
C THR A 155 4.61 0.14 -8.09
N ARG A 156 4.12 0.18 -6.84
CA ARG A 156 4.91 -0.21 -5.65
C ARG A 156 5.12 -1.72 -5.59
N VAL A 157 4.16 -2.52 -6.07
CA VAL A 157 4.33 -3.97 -6.17
C VAL A 157 5.31 -4.33 -7.30
N MET A 158 5.30 -3.61 -8.43
CA MET A 158 6.31 -3.76 -9.49
C MET A 158 7.73 -3.45 -8.97
N GLU A 159 7.89 -2.35 -8.21
CA GLU A 159 9.17 -2.00 -7.58
C GLU A 159 9.63 -3.02 -6.53
N ALA A 160 8.69 -3.66 -5.81
CA ALA A 160 8.99 -4.75 -4.88
C ALA A 160 9.59 -5.96 -5.60
N VAL A 161 8.98 -6.38 -6.72
CA VAL A 161 9.51 -7.48 -7.56
C VAL A 161 10.87 -7.11 -8.16
N LEU A 162 11.05 -5.87 -8.62
CA LEU A 162 12.35 -5.38 -9.08
C LEU A 162 13.42 -5.43 -7.98
N TYR A 163 13.05 -5.13 -6.74
CA TYR A 163 13.95 -5.28 -5.59
C TYR A 163 14.31 -6.75 -5.34
N PHE A 164 13.35 -7.67 -5.42
CA PHE A 164 13.61 -9.12 -5.33
C PHE A 164 14.60 -9.57 -6.41
N ASP A 165 14.39 -9.16 -7.66
CA ASP A 165 15.31 -9.43 -8.76
C ASP A 165 16.72 -8.93 -8.50
N LYS A 166 16.85 -7.69 -8.00
CA LYS A 166 18.14 -7.09 -7.65
C LYS A 166 18.90 -7.92 -6.61
N ILE A 167 18.21 -8.46 -5.59
CA ILE A 167 18.88 -9.21 -4.51
C ILE A 167 19.11 -10.69 -4.85
N ALA A 168 18.25 -11.29 -5.67
CA ALA A 168 18.32 -12.70 -6.05
C ALA A 168 19.09 -12.95 -7.35
N GLY A 169 19.35 -11.90 -8.15
CA GLY A 169 19.92 -12.01 -9.48
C GLY A 169 18.94 -12.63 -10.50
N THR A 170 17.65 -12.48 -10.28
CA THR A 170 16.57 -12.94 -11.17
C THR A 170 16.08 -11.81 -12.07
N ASN A 171 15.07 -12.07 -12.90
CA ASN A 171 14.53 -11.09 -13.84
C ASN A 171 13.00 -11.29 -14.04
N ASN A 172 12.29 -11.52 -12.94
CA ASN A 172 10.85 -11.74 -12.92
C ASN A 172 10.07 -10.46 -13.28
N PHE A 173 10.62 -9.29 -12.96
CA PHE A 173 10.08 -7.97 -13.28
C PHE A 173 9.85 -7.77 -14.78
N GLU A 174 10.77 -8.24 -15.64
CA GLU A 174 10.67 -8.08 -17.09
C GLU A 174 9.38 -8.72 -17.65
N ALA A 175 8.93 -9.84 -17.06
CA ALA A 175 7.71 -10.53 -17.48
C ALA A 175 6.45 -9.65 -17.35
N TYR A 176 6.47 -8.66 -16.46
CA TYR A 176 5.33 -7.78 -16.20
C TYR A 176 5.30 -6.50 -17.04
N LEU A 177 6.41 -6.11 -17.66
CA LEU A 177 6.51 -4.85 -18.42
C LEU A 177 5.47 -4.75 -19.53
N LYS A 178 5.14 -5.86 -20.20
CA LYS A 178 4.11 -5.88 -21.23
C LYS A 178 2.72 -5.53 -20.67
N ASN A 179 2.33 -6.16 -19.57
CA ASN A 179 1.03 -5.90 -18.94
C ASN A 179 0.98 -4.50 -18.33
N TRP A 180 2.09 -4.04 -17.76
CA TRP A 180 2.25 -2.66 -17.29
C TRP A 180 2.02 -1.64 -18.42
N ASN A 181 2.66 -1.82 -19.57
CA ASN A 181 2.46 -0.91 -20.71
C ASN A 181 1.00 -0.90 -21.18
N ILE A 182 0.36 -2.07 -21.24
CA ILE A 182 -1.06 -2.17 -21.58
C ILE A 182 -1.94 -1.44 -20.55
N LEU A 183 -1.63 -1.58 -19.26
CA LEU A 183 -2.33 -0.91 -18.16
C LEU A 183 -2.26 0.61 -18.35
N VAL A 184 -1.06 1.17 -18.51
CA VAL A 184 -0.81 2.60 -18.67
C VAL A 184 -1.52 3.14 -19.92
N GLU A 185 -1.40 2.47 -21.08
CA GLU A 185 -2.10 2.90 -22.30
C GLU A 185 -3.62 2.94 -22.12
N LYS A 186 -4.20 1.96 -21.42
CA LYS A 186 -5.65 1.91 -21.17
C LYS A 186 -6.15 3.00 -20.21
N ARG A 187 -5.28 3.56 -19.37
CA ARG A 187 -5.64 4.64 -18.42
C ARG A 187 -5.63 6.03 -19.05
N LYS A 188 -4.83 6.26 -20.10
CA LYS A 188 -4.69 7.58 -20.76
C LYS A 188 -6.00 8.23 -21.19
N ALA A 189 -6.91 7.46 -21.81
CA ALA A 189 -8.17 8.01 -22.31
C ALA A 189 -9.11 8.43 -21.17
N PRO A 190 -9.42 7.56 -20.17
CA PRO A 190 -10.15 7.95 -18.97
C PRO A 190 -9.54 9.14 -18.20
N GLU A 191 -8.21 9.17 -18.03
CA GLU A 191 -7.51 10.27 -17.35
C GLU A 191 -7.68 11.59 -18.08
N ARG A 192 -7.53 11.59 -19.41
CA ARG A 192 -7.76 12.78 -20.22
C ARG A 192 -9.21 13.26 -20.11
N GLU A 193 -10.18 12.35 -20.16
CA GLU A 193 -11.58 12.71 -19.99
C GLU A 193 -11.84 13.35 -18.62
N HIS A 194 -11.27 12.79 -17.55
CA HIS A 194 -11.37 13.36 -16.20
C HIS A 194 -10.74 14.76 -16.15
N ALA A 195 -9.53 14.92 -16.68
CA ALA A 195 -8.82 16.19 -16.70
C ALA A 195 -9.57 17.26 -17.53
N THR A 196 -10.22 16.88 -18.64
CA THR A 196 -11.09 17.78 -19.41
C THR A 196 -12.25 18.29 -18.56
N LYS A 197 -12.99 17.40 -17.90
CA LYS A 197 -14.13 17.79 -17.03
C LYS A 197 -13.69 18.69 -15.87
N LEU A 198 -12.55 18.37 -15.26
CA LEU A 198 -12.01 19.16 -14.15
C LEU A 198 -11.55 20.55 -14.63
N SER A 199 -10.88 20.65 -15.78
CA SER A 199 -10.49 21.94 -16.37
C SER A 199 -11.71 22.82 -16.67
N GLU A 200 -12.79 22.25 -17.21
CA GLU A 200 -14.04 22.98 -17.45
C GLU A 200 -14.69 23.47 -16.14
N LEU A 201 -14.72 22.63 -15.11
CA LEU A 201 -15.27 22.99 -13.80
C LEU A 201 -14.45 24.12 -13.15
N LEU A 202 -13.13 24.02 -13.16
CA LEU A 202 -12.24 25.05 -12.61
C LEU A 202 -12.40 26.39 -13.33
N LYS A 203 -12.55 26.38 -14.67
CA LYS A 203 -12.84 27.59 -15.45
C LYS A 203 -14.13 28.27 -15.01
N ASN A 204 -15.17 27.51 -14.69
CA ASN A 204 -16.42 28.04 -14.18
C ASN A 204 -16.28 28.67 -12.78
N HIS A 205 -15.25 28.29 -12.03
CA HIS A 205 -14.91 28.86 -10.73
C HIS A 205 -13.82 29.95 -10.78
N GLY A 206 -13.43 30.41 -11.97
CA GLY A 206 -12.45 31.49 -12.16
C GLY A 206 -10.99 31.04 -12.20
N GLU A 207 -10.73 29.74 -12.16
CA GLU A 207 -9.39 29.16 -12.29
C GLU A 207 -9.15 28.66 -13.73
N ASN A 208 -8.07 29.10 -14.37
CA ASN A 208 -7.77 28.70 -15.74
C ASN A 208 -6.58 27.73 -15.78
N ILE A 209 -6.82 26.47 -15.42
CA ILE A 209 -5.83 25.38 -15.51
C ILE A 209 -6.12 24.56 -16.77
N SER A 210 -5.09 24.31 -17.57
CA SER A 210 -5.19 23.51 -18.80
C SER A 210 -5.29 22.01 -18.52
N VAL A 211 -5.85 21.26 -19.47
CA VAL A 211 -5.92 19.78 -19.39
C VAL A 211 -4.50 19.19 -19.32
N GLU A 212 -3.55 19.76 -20.06
CA GLU A 212 -2.15 19.32 -20.07
C GLU A 212 -1.45 19.55 -18.73
N GLU A 213 -1.77 20.63 -18.01
CA GLU A 213 -1.26 20.87 -16.66
C GLU A 213 -1.84 19.89 -15.65
N LEU A 214 -3.16 19.64 -15.70
CA LEU A 214 -3.80 18.64 -14.84
C LEU A 214 -3.23 17.24 -15.09
N LEU A 215 -3.08 16.86 -16.36
CA LEU A 215 -2.47 15.59 -16.72
C LEU A 215 -1.02 15.50 -16.25
N LYS A 216 -0.22 16.56 -16.28
CA LYS A 216 1.15 16.53 -15.74
C LYS A 216 1.18 16.35 -14.22
N GLN A 217 0.19 16.88 -13.50
CA GLN A 217 0.07 16.73 -12.06
C GLN A 217 -0.36 15.30 -11.67
N THR A 218 -1.32 14.71 -12.39
CA THR A 218 -1.74 13.32 -12.18
C THR A 218 -0.71 12.31 -12.68
N ASN A 219 0.00 12.61 -13.77
CA ASN A 219 1.04 11.76 -14.37
C ASN A 219 2.38 11.79 -13.63
N SER A 220 2.51 12.49 -12.50
CA SER A 220 3.75 12.51 -11.74
C SER A 220 4.11 11.14 -11.14
N ASP A 221 3.12 10.23 -11.02
CA ASP A 221 3.35 8.83 -10.63
C ASP A 221 3.21 7.80 -11.77
N ASP A 222 2.35 8.01 -12.78
CA ASP A 222 1.98 6.97 -13.74
C ASP A 222 2.74 6.97 -15.10
N ASN A 223 3.49 8.03 -15.46
CA ASN A 223 4.32 8.06 -16.69
C ASN A 223 5.74 7.46 -16.50
N LYS A 224 6.00 6.75 -15.39
CA LYS A 224 7.31 6.13 -15.08
C LYS A 224 7.49 4.74 -15.73
N THR A 225 7.02 4.53 -16.96
CA THR A 225 7.47 3.36 -17.74
C THR A 225 8.99 3.31 -17.89
N GLU A 226 9.69 4.45 -17.72
CA GLU A 226 11.16 4.53 -17.71
C GLU A 226 11.82 4.67 -16.32
N LEU A 227 11.08 4.71 -15.21
CA LEU A 227 11.68 5.03 -13.90
C LEU A 227 11.17 4.18 -12.73
N PHE A 228 10.94 2.88 -12.96
CA PHE A 228 10.93 1.94 -11.83
C PHE A 228 12.28 1.99 -11.14
N SER A 229 12.26 2.11 -9.81
CA SER A 229 13.47 2.23 -9.01
C SER A 229 13.32 1.41 -7.74
N THR A 230 14.43 0.82 -7.31
CA THR A 230 14.50 0.15 -6.00
C THR A 230 14.76 1.13 -4.86
N GLU A 231 14.99 2.42 -5.13
CA GLU A 231 15.44 3.40 -4.13
C GLU A 231 14.52 3.47 -2.90
N TYR A 232 13.20 3.36 -3.12
CA TYR A 232 12.24 3.32 -2.02
C TYR A 232 12.49 2.13 -1.09
N PHE A 233 12.59 0.94 -1.69
CA PHE A 233 12.80 -0.32 -0.99
C PHE A 233 14.19 -0.39 -0.36
N ASP A 234 15.23 0.07 -1.06
CA ASP A 234 16.60 0.15 -0.54
C ASP A 234 16.61 0.91 0.79
N LYS A 235 16.07 2.13 0.81
CA LYS A 235 16.06 2.98 2.01
C LYS A 235 15.18 2.40 3.13
N GLN A 236 13.96 1.96 2.79
CA GLN A 236 13.03 1.48 3.81
C GLN A 236 13.45 0.14 4.41
N ILE A 237 14.07 -0.75 3.62
CA ILE A 237 14.61 -2.02 4.10
C ILE A 237 15.82 -1.77 5.00
N ASP A 238 16.68 -0.80 4.71
CA ASP A 238 17.76 -0.41 5.61
C ASP A 238 17.21 0.03 6.97
N ILE A 239 16.21 0.91 6.98
CA ILE A 239 15.54 1.38 8.22
C ILE A 239 14.91 0.21 9.00
N LEU A 240 14.13 -0.64 8.31
CA LEU A 240 13.51 -1.81 8.94
C LEU A 240 14.54 -2.81 9.47
N THR A 241 15.65 -2.99 8.75
CA THR A 241 16.75 -3.85 9.17
C THR A 241 17.39 -3.32 10.44
N ASP A 242 17.57 -2.01 10.56
CA ASP A 242 18.10 -1.40 11.76
C ASP A 242 17.12 -1.47 12.93
N LEU A 243 15.85 -1.10 12.73
CA LEU A 243 14.81 -1.25 13.75
C LEU A 243 14.66 -2.71 14.23
N ASN A 244 14.74 -3.68 13.32
CA ASN A 244 14.65 -5.10 13.69
C ASN A 244 15.82 -5.57 14.56
N LYS A 245 17.01 -4.97 14.45
CA LYS A 245 18.15 -5.29 15.32
C LYS A 245 17.95 -4.77 16.75
N TYR A 246 17.32 -3.61 16.92
CA TYR A 246 17.00 -3.06 18.25
C TYR A 246 16.00 -3.94 19.00
N CYS A 247 15.10 -4.56 18.26
CA CYS A 247 14.03 -5.40 18.78
C CYS A 247 14.44 -6.80 19.25
N ARG A 248 15.72 -7.19 19.13
CA ARG A 248 16.26 -8.53 19.43
C ARG A 248 16.96 -8.62 20.77
#